data_AF-A0A496JAF8-F1
#
_entry.id   AF-A0A496JAF8-F1
#
_cell.length_a   1.000
_cell.length_b   1.000
_cell.length_c   1.000
_cell.angle_alpha   90.00
_cell.angle_beta   90.00
_cell.angle_gamma   90.00
#
_symmetry.space_group_name_H-M   'P 1'
#
loop_
_entity.id
_entity.type
_entity.pdbx_description
1 polymer ?
#
loop_
_entity_poly.entity_id
_entity_poly.type
_entity_poly.pdbx_seq_one_letter_code
_entity_poly.pdbx_strand_id
1 'polypeptide(L)'
;MNKWDIKTLGQVFTPNNIVDFMLTLKHNHGSVLEPSAGDGSFLKRLKKAVGIEIDPKICPKNALCMDFFDYPLENQFDTIIGNPPYVKHKDIAPSTKEKLHYSLFDERSNLYLFFIEKAIKHLKPKGELIFITPRDFLKSTSSVKLNEWIYKEGTITHFFELGDQKIFPNAMPNCVIFRFCKGDFSRITNDGLQFVCKKGILYFLNQSYTQKLSEVFKVKVGAVSGCDKIFKNETYGNLEFVTSITKRTNVLEKMVFVNEPNDYLLQHKDSLMQRKIKKFNENNWFEWGRMHHISPKKRIYVNTKTRQKNPFFIHQCPNYDGSILALFPYNQNLDLQNLCDKLNAINWQELGFVCDGRFLFSQRSLENALLPKDFLN
;
A
#
# COMPACT_ATOMS: atom_id res chain seq x y z
N MET A 1 -20.98 29.91 -0.28
CA MET A 1 -20.32 28.85 -1.07
C MET A 1 -20.90 27.52 -0.61
N ASN A 2 -21.54 26.76 -1.50
CA ASN A 2 -22.09 25.46 -1.14
C ASN A 2 -20.96 24.55 -0.67
N LYS A 3 -21.04 24.09 0.59
CA LYS A 3 -20.10 23.15 1.17
C LYS A 3 -20.50 21.76 0.69
N TRP A 4 -19.72 21.17 -0.22
CA TRP A 4 -19.95 19.82 -0.74
C TRP A 4 -19.94 18.78 0.38
N ASP A 5 -20.79 17.76 0.29
CA ASP A 5 -20.84 16.68 1.27
C ASP A 5 -19.82 15.59 0.93
N ILE A 6 -18.57 15.88 1.26
CA ILE A 6 -17.46 14.94 1.11
C ILE A 6 -17.61 13.76 2.08
N LYS A 7 -18.21 13.98 3.27
CA LYS A 7 -18.16 13.01 4.36
C LYS A 7 -19.16 11.86 4.15
N THR A 8 -20.40 12.18 3.78
CA THR A 8 -21.47 11.18 3.69
C THR A 8 -21.72 10.72 2.26
N LEU A 9 -21.57 11.63 1.28
CA LEU A 9 -21.80 11.35 -0.14
C LEU A 9 -20.50 11.15 -0.93
N GLY A 10 -19.34 11.48 -0.36
CA GLY A 10 -18.07 11.34 -1.06
C GLY A 10 -17.94 12.26 -2.27
N GLN A 11 -18.58 13.44 -2.25
CA GLN A 11 -18.60 14.38 -3.36
C GLN A 11 -17.19 14.91 -3.69
N VAL A 12 -16.53 14.20 -4.59
CA VAL A 12 -15.22 14.53 -5.13
C VAL A 12 -15.31 14.51 -6.64
N PHE A 13 -15.19 15.69 -7.24
CA PHE A 13 -15.23 15.85 -8.69
C PHE A 13 -13.89 15.51 -9.32
N THR A 14 -13.95 14.74 -10.41
CA THR A 14 -12.78 14.27 -11.14
C THR A 14 -12.27 15.37 -12.08
N PRO A 15 -11.01 15.81 -11.99
CA PRO A 15 -10.47 16.84 -12.87
C PRO A 15 -10.54 16.46 -14.35
N ASN A 16 -10.75 17.44 -15.23
CA ASN A 16 -10.93 17.22 -16.67
C ASN A 16 -9.82 16.41 -17.32
N ASN A 17 -8.55 16.67 -16.97
CA ASN A 17 -7.40 15.95 -17.50
C ASN A 17 -7.41 14.45 -17.10
N ILE A 18 -7.93 14.13 -15.92
CA ILE A 18 -8.09 12.74 -15.46
C ILE A 18 -9.25 12.08 -16.19
N VAL A 19 -10.37 12.78 -16.36
CA VAL A 19 -11.51 12.29 -17.14
C VAL A 19 -11.09 12.01 -18.58
N ASP A 20 -10.37 12.94 -19.22
CA ASP A 20 -9.84 12.77 -20.58
C ASP A 20 -8.95 11.54 -20.69
N PHE A 21 -8.01 11.37 -19.75
CA PHE A 21 -7.16 10.19 -19.70
C PHE A 21 -7.95 8.89 -19.53
N MET A 22 -8.89 8.82 -18.58
CA MET A 22 -9.72 7.63 -18.36
C MET A 22 -10.56 7.28 -19.59
N LEU A 23 -11.05 8.29 -20.33
CA LEU A 23 -11.78 8.06 -21.58
C LEU A 23 -10.90 7.42 -22.66
N THR A 24 -9.58 7.67 -22.68
CA THR A 24 -8.66 7.00 -23.62
C THR A 24 -8.51 5.50 -23.36
N LEU A 25 -8.81 5.03 -22.14
CA LEU A 25 -8.73 3.61 -21.78
C LEU A 25 -9.95 2.80 -22.26
N LYS A 26 -11.02 3.47 -22.70
CA LYS A 26 -12.27 2.84 -23.13
C LYS A 26 -12.10 2.22 -24.52
N HIS A 27 -12.19 0.89 -24.60
CA HIS A 27 -12.04 0.16 -25.86
C HIS A 27 -13.39 -0.25 -26.46
N ASN A 28 -14.42 -0.47 -25.63
CA ASN A 28 -15.73 -0.87 -26.13
C ASN A 28 -16.50 0.35 -26.68
N HIS A 29 -17.37 0.16 -27.68
CA HIS A 29 -18.20 1.22 -28.27
C HIS A 29 -19.72 1.03 -28.01
N GLY A 30 -20.06 0.09 -27.12
CA GLY A 30 -21.43 -0.27 -26.76
C GLY A 30 -22.07 0.63 -25.68
N SER A 31 -22.96 0.07 -24.88
CA SER A 31 -23.65 0.78 -23.79
C SER A 31 -22.69 1.08 -22.65
N VAL A 32 -22.84 2.27 -22.05
CA VAL A 32 -21.98 2.76 -20.97
C VAL A 32 -22.80 3.06 -19.72
N LEU A 33 -22.24 2.75 -18.54
CA LEU A 33 -22.77 3.19 -17.26
C LEU A 33 -21.73 4.03 -16.51
N GLU A 34 -22.18 5.17 -15.97
CA GLU A 34 -21.47 5.94 -14.96
C GLU A 34 -22.28 5.88 -13.64
N PRO A 35 -21.90 5.01 -12.69
CA PRO A 35 -22.76 4.70 -11.53
C PRO A 35 -22.74 5.76 -10.42
N SER A 36 -21.87 6.75 -10.51
CA SER A 36 -21.72 7.86 -9.56
C SER A 36 -21.32 9.12 -10.30
N ALA A 37 -22.29 9.68 -11.04
CA ALA A 37 -22.03 10.66 -12.09
C ALA A 37 -21.57 12.03 -11.58
N GLY A 38 -21.84 12.38 -10.32
CA GLY A 38 -21.45 13.68 -9.76
C GLY A 38 -22.01 14.82 -10.59
N ASP A 39 -21.13 15.69 -11.11
CA ASP A 39 -21.50 16.80 -12.00
C ASP A 39 -21.64 16.40 -13.49
N GLY A 40 -21.53 15.10 -13.79
CA GLY A 40 -21.62 14.51 -15.12
C GLY A 40 -20.36 14.70 -15.97
N SER A 41 -19.18 14.87 -15.35
CA SER A 41 -17.93 15.09 -16.07
C SER A 41 -17.61 14.00 -17.09
N PHE A 42 -17.88 12.71 -16.79
CA PHE A 42 -17.78 11.65 -17.79
C PHE A 42 -19.02 11.60 -18.69
N LEU A 43 -20.24 11.64 -18.11
CA LEU A 43 -21.51 11.52 -18.82
C LEU A 43 -21.62 12.43 -20.04
N LYS A 44 -21.19 13.69 -19.91
CA LYS A 44 -21.23 14.70 -20.99
C LYS A 44 -20.37 14.34 -22.21
N ARG A 45 -19.42 13.42 -22.06
CA ARG A 45 -18.43 13.02 -23.08
C ARG A 45 -18.68 11.61 -23.61
N LEU A 46 -19.64 10.90 -23.06
CA LEU A 46 -19.96 9.51 -23.42
C LEU A 46 -21.21 9.44 -24.29
N LYS A 47 -21.20 8.52 -25.25
CA LYS A 47 -22.37 8.17 -26.07
C LYS A 47 -22.99 6.89 -25.52
N LYS A 48 -24.31 6.73 -25.69
CA LYS A 48 -25.08 5.56 -25.20
C LYS A 48 -24.88 5.29 -23.71
N ALA A 49 -24.86 6.37 -22.92
CA ALA A 49 -24.50 6.33 -21.51
C ALA A 49 -25.71 6.52 -20.61
N VAL A 50 -25.78 5.72 -19.54
CA VAL A 50 -26.65 5.93 -18.39
C VAL A 50 -25.78 6.48 -17.26
N GLY A 51 -26.14 7.64 -16.72
CA GLY A 51 -25.53 8.17 -15.50
C GLY A 51 -26.46 7.95 -14.31
N ILE A 52 -25.91 7.67 -13.14
CA ILE A 52 -26.65 7.58 -11.87
C ILE A 52 -25.99 8.53 -10.87
N GLU A 53 -26.78 9.38 -10.22
CA GLU A 53 -26.32 10.27 -9.16
C GLU A 53 -27.34 10.29 -8.02
N ILE A 54 -26.87 10.16 -6.78
CA ILE A 54 -27.75 10.05 -5.61
C ILE A 54 -28.21 11.42 -5.09
N ASP A 55 -27.41 12.47 -5.26
CA ASP A 55 -27.75 13.82 -4.81
C ASP A 55 -28.52 14.59 -5.89
N PRO A 56 -29.83 14.87 -5.68
CA PRO A 56 -30.65 15.62 -6.63
C PRO A 56 -30.12 17.04 -6.90
N LYS A 57 -29.27 17.60 -6.03
CA LYS A 57 -28.71 18.95 -6.20
C LYS A 57 -27.65 19.03 -7.29
N ILE A 58 -26.97 17.92 -7.58
CA ILE A 58 -25.90 17.86 -8.59
C ILE A 58 -26.19 16.90 -9.74
N CYS A 59 -27.22 16.05 -9.60
CA CYS A 59 -27.63 15.10 -10.62
C CYS A 59 -27.81 15.78 -11.99
N PRO A 60 -27.04 15.36 -13.02
CA PRO A 60 -27.23 15.86 -14.38
C PRO A 60 -28.66 15.60 -14.87
N LYS A 61 -29.21 16.50 -15.69
CA LYS A 61 -30.59 16.38 -16.21
C LYS A 61 -30.87 15.08 -16.98
N ASN A 62 -29.83 14.49 -17.56
CA ASN A 62 -29.89 13.25 -18.33
C ASN A 62 -29.40 12.03 -17.54
N ALA A 63 -29.21 12.16 -16.22
CA ALA A 63 -28.89 11.07 -15.32
C ALA A 63 -30.12 10.64 -14.49
N LEU A 64 -30.07 9.42 -13.97
CA LEU A 64 -31.05 8.91 -13.02
C LEU A 64 -30.70 9.39 -11.62
N CYS A 65 -31.62 10.13 -10.99
CA CYS A 65 -31.45 10.58 -9.60
C CYS A 65 -31.86 9.46 -8.64
N MET A 66 -30.94 8.56 -8.30
CA MET A 66 -31.20 7.42 -7.42
C MET A 66 -29.92 6.87 -6.77
N ASP A 67 -30.08 6.00 -5.78
CA ASP A 67 -28.97 5.22 -5.24
C ASP A 67 -28.57 4.14 -6.25
N PHE A 68 -27.29 4.07 -6.61
CA PHE A 68 -26.78 3.02 -7.50
C PHE A 68 -27.11 1.62 -7.00
N PHE A 69 -27.18 1.41 -5.69
CA PHE A 69 -27.53 0.10 -5.12
C PHE A 69 -28.98 -0.32 -5.38
N ASP A 70 -29.88 0.59 -5.75
CA ASP A 70 -31.23 0.26 -6.23
C ASP A 70 -31.29 -0.09 -7.72
N TYR A 71 -30.23 0.20 -8.49
CA TYR A 71 -30.25 -0.03 -9.94
C TYR A 71 -30.26 -1.54 -10.27
N PRO A 72 -31.25 -2.06 -11.04
CA PRO A 72 -31.45 -3.50 -11.21
C PRO A 72 -30.37 -4.18 -12.04
N LEU A 73 -29.89 -5.35 -11.59
CA LEU A 73 -28.79 -6.10 -12.20
C LEU A 73 -29.10 -6.64 -13.61
N GLU A 74 -30.35 -6.67 -14.03
CA GLU A 74 -30.77 -7.06 -15.39
C GLU A 74 -30.23 -6.07 -16.44
N ASN A 75 -29.92 -4.84 -16.02
CA ASN A 75 -29.30 -3.83 -16.87
C ASN A 75 -27.79 -4.10 -16.98
N GLN A 76 -27.34 -4.54 -18.15
CA GLN A 76 -25.94 -4.91 -18.39
C GLN A 76 -25.26 -3.97 -19.40
N PHE A 77 -23.97 -3.70 -19.20
CA PHE A 77 -23.21 -2.69 -19.96
C PHE A 77 -21.92 -3.25 -20.57
N ASP A 78 -21.51 -2.66 -21.69
CA ASP A 78 -20.25 -2.96 -22.36
C ASP A 78 -19.08 -2.22 -21.68
N THR A 79 -19.31 -1.01 -21.18
CA THR A 79 -18.34 -0.25 -20.39
C THR A 79 -19.00 0.30 -19.13
N ILE A 80 -18.29 0.25 -18.01
CA ILE A 80 -18.62 1.03 -16.81
C ILE A 80 -17.42 1.90 -16.50
N ILE A 81 -17.63 3.20 -16.28
CA ILE A 81 -16.56 4.17 -16.06
C ILE A 81 -16.96 5.20 -15.03
N GLY A 82 -16.04 5.64 -14.17
CA GLY A 82 -16.31 6.72 -13.23
C GLY A 82 -15.39 6.78 -12.01
N ASN A 83 -15.75 7.65 -11.08
CA ASN A 83 -15.10 7.83 -9.79
C ASN A 83 -16.10 7.51 -8.66
N PRO A 84 -16.08 6.28 -8.10
CA PRO A 84 -16.99 5.91 -7.01
C PRO A 84 -16.73 6.72 -5.73
N PRO A 85 -17.71 6.84 -4.81
CA PRO A 85 -17.57 7.63 -3.58
C PRO A 85 -16.67 6.97 -2.52
N TYR A 86 -15.75 7.75 -1.92
CA TYR A 86 -14.76 7.24 -0.94
C TYR A 86 -15.25 7.41 0.51
N VAL A 87 -16.37 6.78 0.84
CA VAL A 87 -17.04 6.90 2.14
C VAL A 87 -16.72 5.72 3.05
N LYS A 88 -16.19 5.98 4.25
CA LYS A 88 -15.94 4.92 5.25
C LYS A 88 -17.25 4.29 5.67
N HIS A 89 -17.25 2.98 5.93
CA HIS A 89 -18.47 2.23 6.28
C HIS A 89 -19.37 2.94 7.29
N LYS A 90 -18.80 3.40 8.41
CA LYS A 90 -19.54 4.11 9.46
C LYS A 90 -20.29 5.36 8.98
N ASP A 91 -19.79 6.02 7.93
CA ASP A 91 -20.32 7.28 7.38
C ASP A 91 -21.27 7.05 6.18
N ILE A 92 -21.43 5.81 5.70
CA ILE A 92 -22.42 5.47 4.65
C ILE A 92 -23.83 5.71 5.19
N ALA A 93 -24.68 6.33 4.36
CA ALA A 93 -26.09 6.57 4.68
C ALA A 93 -26.81 5.26 5.07
N PRO A 94 -27.65 5.26 6.13
CA PRO A 94 -28.38 4.06 6.55
C PRO A 94 -29.19 3.40 5.43
N SER A 95 -29.90 4.21 4.63
CA SER A 95 -30.68 3.74 3.48
C SER A 95 -29.84 3.01 2.43
N THR A 96 -28.60 3.46 2.19
CA THR A 96 -27.67 2.75 1.30
C THR A 96 -27.13 1.49 1.96
N LYS A 97 -26.81 1.51 3.26
CA LYS A 97 -26.31 0.34 4.01
C LYS A 97 -27.25 -0.86 3.95
N GLU A 98 -28.55 -0.62 4.03
CA GLU A 98 -29.60 -1.66 3.95
C GLU A 98 -29.60 -2.41 2.61
N LYS A 99 -29.05 -1.80 1.56
CA LYS A 99 -28.96 -2.36 0.20
C LYS A 99 -27.62 -3.06 -0.09
N LEU A 100 -26.66 -2.95 0.82
CA LEU A 100 -25.33 -3.53 0.62
C LEU A 100 -25.34 -5.04 0.91
N HIS A 101 -24.70 -5.81 0.04
CA HIS A 101 -24.45 -7.23 0.26
C HIS A 101 -23.07 -7.44 0.86
N TYR A 102 -22.98 -8.23 1.93
CA TYR A 102 -21.75 -8.42 2.72
C TYR A 102 -21.05 -9.77 2.49
N SER A 103 -21.34 -10.46 1.38
CA SER A 103 -20.70 -11.76 1.07
C SER A 103 -19.17 -11.65 0.95
N LEU A 104 -18.68 -10.56 0.34
CA LEU A 104 -17.26 -10.27 0.14
C LEU A 104 -16.69 -9.25 1.15
N PHE A 105 -17.52 -8.69 2.02
CA PHE A 105 -17.20 -7.47 2.76
C PHE A 105 -17.53 -7.57 4.24
N ASP A 106 -16.94 -6.68 5.03
CA ASP A 106 -17.30 -6.42 6.42
C ASP A 106 -17.37 -4.90 6.70
N GLU A 107 -17.65 -4.52 7.94
CA GLU A 107 -17.81 -3.12 8.37
C GLU A 107 -16.52 -2.27 8.27
N ARG A 108 -15.39 -2.84 7.85
CA ARG A 108 -14.16 -2.09 7.54
C ARG A 108 -14.09 -1.68 6.07
N SER A 109 -15.05 -2.11 5.26
CA SER A 109 -15.06 -1.90 3.81
C SER A 109 -15.54 -0.49 3.46
N ASN A 110 -14.78 0.22 2.64
CA ASN A 110 -15.16 1.53 2.13
C ASN A 110 -16.21 1.39 1.00
N LEU A 111 -17.10 2.36 0.83
CA LEU A 111 -18.21 2.31 -0.12
C LEU A 111 -17.77 2.01 -1.56
N TYR A 112 -16.63 2.55 -1.99
CA TYR A 112 -16.11 2.31 -3.33
C TYR A 112 -15.85 0.81 -3.63
N LEU A 113 -15.59 -0.02 -2.61
CA LEU A 113 -15.39 -1.47 -2.79
C LEU A 113 -16.70 -2.15 -3.21
N PHE A 114 -17.83 -1.73 -2.64
CA PHE A 114 -19.15 -2.21 -3.03
C PHE A 114 -19.53 -1.72 -4.44
N PHE A 115 -19.12 -0.50 -4.82
CA PHE A 115 -19.26 -0.01 -6.19
C PHE A 115 -18.48 -0.87 -7.19
N ILE A 116 -17.23 -1.26 -6.89
CA ILE A 116 -16.45 -2.16 -7.76
C ILE A 116 -17.20 -3.48 -7.96
N GLU A 117 -17.67 -4.12 -6.88
CA GLU A 117 -18.38 -5.39 -6.97
C GLU A 117 -19.65 -5.27 -7.83
N LYS A 118 -20.51 -4.30 -7.50
CA LYS A 118 -21.78 -4.12 -8.21
C LYS A 118 -21.54 -3.73 -9.68
N ALA A 119 -20.55 -2.89 -9.97
CA ALA A 119 -20.17 -2.57 -11.34
C ALA A 119 -19.76 -3.82 -12.12
N ILE A 120 -18.87 -4.68 -11.59
CA ILE A 120 -18.48 -5.92 -12.29
C ILE A 120 -19.68 -6.86 -12.53
N LYS A 121 -20.67 -6.87 -11.62
CA LYS A 121 -21.93 -7.61 -11.82
C LYS A 121 -22.80 -7.03 -12.95
N HIS A 122 -22.75 -5.73 -13.20
CA HIS A 122 -23.41 -5.06 -14.34
C HIS A 122 -22.67 -5.21 -15.67
N LEU A 123 -21.45 -5.77 -15.70
CA LEU A 123 -20.74 -5.99 -16.95
C LEU A 123 -21.29 -7.19 -17.71
N LYS A 124 -21.61 -6.97 -18.98
CA LYS A 124 -21.80 -8.04 -19.98
C LYS A 124 -20.54 -8.92 -20.05
N PRO A 125 -20.64 -10.15 -20.60
CA PRO A 125 -19.46 -10.89 -21.01
C PRO A 125 -18.56 -10.01 -21.90
N LYS A 126 -17.24 -9.99 -21.63
CA LYS A 126 -16.25 -9.13 -22.31
C LYS A 126 -16.43 -7.61 -22.06
N GLY A 127 -17.29 -7.23 -21.12
CA GLY A 127 -17.42 -5.84 -20.66
C GLY A 127 -16.18 -5.37 -19.91
N GLU A 128 -16.00 -4.05 -19.86
CA GLU A 128 -14.87 -3.41 -19.18
C GLU A 128 -15.30 -2.44 -18.08
N LEU A 129 -14.56 -2.43 -16.97
CA LEU A 129 -14.69 -1.46 -15.89
C LEU A 129 -13.46 -0.54 -15.87
N ILE A 130 -13.66 0.77 -15.87
CA ILE A 130 -12.60 1.78 -15.81
C ILE A 130 -12.86 2.71 -14.62
N PHE A 131 -12.19 2.49 -13.50
CA PHE A 131 -12.40 3.29 -12.29
C PHE A 131 -11.12 3.97 -11.81
N ILE A 132 -11.32 5.10 -11.14
CA ILE A 132 -10.32 5.72 -10.26
C ILE A 132 -10.70 5.43 -8.80
N THR A 133 -9.80 4.82 -8.03
CA THR A 133 -10.05 4.43 -6.63
C THR A 133 -8.80 4.60 -5.76
N PRO A 134 -8.91 4.59 -4.42
CA PRO A 134 -7.74 4.54 -3.55
C PRO A 134 -6.94 3.24 -3.78
N ARG A 135 -5.62 3.36 -3.90
CA ARG A 135 -4.68 2.24 -4.13
C ARG A 135 -4.82 1.10 -3.13
N ASP A 136 -5.24 1.41 -1.91
CA ASP A 136 -5.30 0.47 -0.79
C ASP A 136 -6.15 -0.78 -1.10
N PHE A 137 -7.11 -0.71 -2.04
CA PHE A 137 -7.93 -1.87 -2.42
C PHE A 137 -7.08 -3.05 -2.92
N LEU A 138 -5.88 -2.83 -3.46
CA LEU A 138 -5.01 -3.93 -3.90
C LEU A 138 -4.58 -4.87 -2.77
N LYS A 139 -4.52 -4.38 -1.52
CA LYS A 139 -3.90 -5.11 -0.41
C LYS A 139 -4.59 -4.95 0.95
N SER A 140 -5.65 -4.15 1.04
CA SER A 140 -6.34 -3.92 2.30
C SER A 140 -6.96 -5.22 2.84
N THR A 141 -7.06 -5.35 4.16
CA THR A 141 -7.67 -6.54 4.76
C THR A 141 -9.15 -6.69 4.42
N SER A 142 -9.85 -5.58 4.18
CA SER A 142 -11.27 -5.57 3.80
C SER A 142 -11.52 -5.88 2.32
N SER A 143 -10.49 -5.86 1.48
CA SER A 143 -10.61 -6.19 0.05
C SER A 143 -10.13 -7.59 -0.32
N VAL A 144 -9.64 -8.40 0.64
CA VAL A 144 -9.10 -9.75 0.38
C VAL A 144 -10.06 -10.63 -0.43
N LYS A 145 -11.31 -10.77 0.02
CA LYS A 145 -12.32 -11.59 -0.68
C LYS A 145 -12.73 -10.98 -2.02
N LEU A 146 -12.86 -9.65 -2.09
CA LEU A 146 -13.15 -8.94 -3.33
C LEU A 146 -12.06 -9.20 -4.37
N ASN A 147 -10.79 -9.09 -4.00
CA ASN A 147 -9.66 -9.28 -4.90
C ASN A 147 -9.55 -10.72 -5.41
N GLU A 148 -9.82 -11.71 -4.55
CA GLU A 148 -9.93 -13.11 -4.98
C GLU A 148 -11.06 -13.30 -5.99
N TRP A 149 -12.19 -12.62 -5.79
CA TRP A 149 -13.31 -12.66 -6.72
C TRP A 149 -13.02 -11.93 -8.04
N ILE A 150 -12.51 -10.69 -8.01
CA ILE A 150 -12.08 -9.94 -9.22
C ILE A 150 -11.13 -10.78 -10.07
N TYR A 151 -10.14 -11.42 -9.43
CA TYR A 151 -9.20 -12.28 -10.13
C TYR A 151 -9.90 -13.47 -10.81
N LYS A 152 -10.93 -14.07 -10.19
CA LYS A 152 -11.73 -15.14 -10.80
C LYS A 152 -12.61 -14.66 -11.95
N GLU A 153 -13.07 -13.42 -11.93
CA GLU A 153 -13.97 -12.86 -12.95
C GLU A 153 -13.26 -12.35 -14.21
N GLY A 154 -11.97 -12.00 -14.12
CA GLY A 154 -11.25 -11.46 -15.27
C GLY A 154 -9.90 -10.85 -14.91
N THR A 155 -9.38 -9.98 -15.78
CA THR A 155 -8.03 -9.43 -15.68
C THR A 155 -8.08 -7.91 -15.59
N ILE A 156 -7.31 -7.32 -14.67
CA ILE A 156 -6.98 -5.90 -14.74
C ILE A 156 -5.91 -5.76 -15.83
N THR A 157 -6.29 -5.17 -16.96
CA THR A 157 -5.46 -5.05 -18.16
C THR A 157 -4.67 -3.76 -18.20
N HIS A 158 -5.11 -2.72 -17.49
CA HIS A 158 -4.36 -1.46 -17.39
C HIS A 158 -4.38 -0.99 -15.94
N PHE A 159 -3.25 -0.46 -15.46
CA PHE A 159 -3.10 -0.01 -14.09
C PHE A 159 -2.13 1.18 -14.01
N PHE A 160 -2.62 2.32 -13.55
CA PHE A 160 -1.87 3.57 -13.49
C PHE A 160 -1.92 4.16 -12.08
N GLU A 161 -0.76 4.35 -11.46
CA GLU A 161 -0.64 5.00 -10.14
C GLU A 161 -0.54 6.51 -10.33
N LEU A 162 -1.41 7.27 -9.67
CA LEU A 162 -1.41 8.74 -9.74
C LEU A 162 -0.46 9.40 -8.72
N GLY A 163 0.00 8.64 -7.72
CA GLY A 163 0.91 9.12 -6.66
C GLY A 163 0.26 10.15 -5.73
N ASP A 164 1.07 10.87 -4.96
CA ASP A 164 0.65 12.00 -4.10
C ASP A 164 0.45 13.30 -4.92
N GLN A 165 0.26 13.21 -6.24
CA GLN A 165 -0.13 14.38 -7.02
C GLN A 165 -1.42 14.94 -6.38
N LYS A 166 -1.40 16.24 -6.03
CA LYS A 166 -2.57 16.98 -5.53
C LYS A 166 -3.60 17.16 -6.63
N ILE A 167 -4.07 16.05 -7.22
CA ILE A 167 -5.08 15.99 -8.27
C ILE A 167 -6.41 16.51 -7.72
N PHE A 168 -6.65 16.30 -6.43
CA PHE A 168 -7.81 16.80 -5.73
C PHE A 168 -7.41 17.90 -4.74
N PRO A 169 -8.13 19.05 -4.70
CA PRO A 169 -7.74 20.24 -3.93
C PRO A 169 -7.75 20.05 -2.39
N ASN A 170 -8.10 18.86 -1.89
CA ASN A 170 -7.95 18.46 -0.50
C ASN A 170 -7.38 17.03 -0.47
N ALA A 171 -6.34 16.79 0.33
CA ALA A 171 -5.55 15.56 0.36
C ALA A 171 -6.40 14.28 0.32
N MET A 172 -6.51 13.68 -0.86
CA MET A 172 -7.10 12.38 -1.08
C MET A 172 -6.02 11.30 -0.99
N PRO A 173 -6.39 10.05 -0.63
CA PRO A 173 -5.46 8.94 -0.63
C PRO A 173 -4.82 8.77 -2.01
N ASN A 174 -3.60 8.23 -2.06
CA ASN A 174 -2.94 7.83 -3.31
C ASN A 174 -3.92 7.00 -4.16
N CYS A 175 -4.31 7.54 -5.32
CA CYS A 175 -5.32 6.95 -6.20
C CYS A 175 -4.66 6.17 -7.34
N VAL A 176 -5.41 5.21 -7.87
CA VAL A 176 -5.05 4.41 -9.04
C VAL A 176 -6.19 4.46 -10.04
N ILE A 177 -5.85 4.50 -11.31
CA ILE A 177 -6.78 4.30 -12.41
C ILE A 177 -6.54 2.90 -12.94
N PHE A 178 -7.59 2.09 -13.05
CA PHE A 178 -7.46 0.74 -13.58
C PHE A 178 -8.55 0.41 -14.59
N ARG A 179 -8.21 -0.43 -15.56
CA ARG A 179 -9.15 -1.06 -16.49
C ARG A 179 -9.22 -2.56 -16.22
N PHE A 180 -10.39 -3.06 -15.88
CA PHE A 180 -10.69 -4.48 -15.70
C PHE A 180 -11.54 -5.00 -16.87
N CYS A 181 -11.22 -6.19 -17.38
CA CYS A 181 -11.95 -6.86 -18.44
C CYS A 181 -12.55 -8.18 -17.95
N LYS A 182 -13.88 -8.28 -17.98
CA LYS A 182 -14.60 -9.46 -17.51
C LYS A 182 -14.47 -10.61 -18.52
N GLY A 183 -14.08 -11.79 -18.04
CA GLY A 183 -13.81 -12.97 -18.85
C GLY A 183 -12.48 -12.95 -19.60
N ASP A 184 -11.65 -11.92 -19.43
CA ASP A 184 -10.26 -11.94 -19.88
C ASP A 184 -9.40 -12.66 -18.85
N PHE A 185 -8.80 -13.78 -19.23
CA PHE A 185 -7.92 -14.58 -18.38
C PHE A 185 -6.48 -14.62 -18.88
N SER A 186 -6.07 -13.68 -19.74
CA SER A 186 -4.69 -13.53 -20.18
C SER A 186 -3.70 -13.34 -19.02
N ARG A 187 -4.17 -12.72 -17.92
CA ARG A 187 -3.35 -12.36 -16.75
C ARG A 187 -2.19 -11.44 -17.12
N ILE A 188 -2.32 -10.68 -18.20
CA ILE A 188 -1.28 -9.79 -18.69
C ILE A 188 -1.88 -8.39 -18.87
N THR A 189 -1.18 -7.39 -18.34
CA THR A 189 -1.51 -5.98 -18.57
C THR A 189 -1.01 -5.52 -19.94
N ASN A 190 -1.47 -4.35 -20.38
CA ASN A 190 -1.12 -3.75 -21.65
C ASN A 190 0.38 -3.44 -21.80
N ASP A 191 1.10 -3.30 -20.69
CA ASP A 191 2.54 -3.11 -20.60
C ASP A 191 3.32 -4.40 -20.29
N GLY A 192 2.65 -5.56 -20.30
CA GLY A 192 3.28 -6.88 -20.20
C GLY A 192 3.45 -7.43 -18.77
N LEU A 193 2.95 -6.74 -17.74
CA LEU A 193 2.98 -7.23 -16.36
C LEU A 193 2.01 -8.38 -16.15
N GLN A 194 2.43 -9.39 -15.38
CA GLN A 194 1.56 -10.45 -14.92
C GLN A 194 0.63 -9.94 -13.82
N PHE A 195 -0.68 -10.00 -14.07
CA PHE A 195 -1.72 -9.78 -13.08
C PHE A 195 -1.89 -11.04 -12.24
N VAL A 196 -1.59 -10.96 -10.94
CA VAL A 196 -1.56 -12.11 -10.03
C VAL A 196 -2.32 -11.80 -8.75
N CYS A 197 -3.11 -12.76 -8.25
CA CYS A 197 -3.72 -12.70 -6.93
C CYS A 197 -3.10 -13.73 -5.98
N LYS A 198 -2.56 -13.30 -4.84
CA LYS A 198 -2.05 -14.18 -3.78
C LYS A 198 -2.62 -13.77 -2.43
N LYS A 199 -3.42 -14.65 -1.83
CA LYS A 199 -4.09 -14.43 -0.52
C LYS A 199 -4.89 -13.12 -0.50
N GLY A 200 -5.64 -12.85 -1.58
CA GLY A 200 -6.41 -11.62 -1.77
C GLY A 200 -5.61 -10.33 -1.94
N ILE A 201 -4.30 -10.43 -2.17
CA ILE A 201 -3.49 -9.28 -2.61
C ILE A 201 -3.28 -9.37 -4.11
N LEU A 202 -3.58 -8.29 -4.83
CA LEU A 202 -3.36 -8.15 -6.26
C LEU A 202 -1.97 -7.56 -6.53
N TYR A 203 -1.26 -8.17 -7.48
CA TYR A 203 0.08 -7.78 -7.91
C TYR A 203 0.13 -7.62 -9.42
N PHE A 204 1.03 -6.76 -9.88
CA PHE A 204 1.38 -6.54 -11.29
C PHE A 204 2.89 -6.74 -11.42
N LEU A 205 3.32 -7.86 -11.98
CA LEU A 205 4.69 -8.37 -11.86
C LEU A 205 5.38 -8.50 -13.22
N ASN A 206 6.56 -7.93 -13.41
CA ASN A 206 7.35 -8.12 -14.64
C ASN A 206 7.94 -9.53 -14.78
N GLN A 207 8.08 -10.25 -13.66
CA GLN A 207 8.74 -11.55 -13.58
C GLN A 207 7.99 -12.49 -12.64
N SER A 208 8.29 -13.79 -12.72
CA SER A 208 7.72 -14.78 -11.81
C SER A 208 8.37 -14.65 -10.43
N TYR A 209 7.64 -14.08 -9.47
CA TYR A 209 8.02 -14.05 -8.06
C TYR A 209 7.35 -15.21 -7.32
N THR A 210 8.11 -16.25 -6.99
CA THR A 210 7.56 -17.50 -6.44
C THR A 210 8.10 -17.83 -5.06
N GLN A 211 9.33 -17.44 -4.75
CA GLN A 211 10.00 -17.78 -3.50
C GLN A 211 9.74 -16.69 -2.45
N LYS A 212 9.44 -17.04 -1.20
CA LYS A 212 9.34 -16.00 -0.16
C LYS A 212 10.72 -15.59 0.32
N LEU A 213 10.89 -14.32 0.64
CA LEU A 213 12.11 -13.82 1.28
C LEU A 213 12.39 -14.57 2.59
N SER A 214 11.36 -14.90 3.37
CA SER A 214 11.49 -15.69 4.60
C SER A 214 12.03 -17.12 4.42
N GLU A 215 12.04 -17.65 3.20
CA GLU A 215 12.63 -18.97 2.88
C GLU A 215 14.14 -18.86 2.66
N VAL A 216 14.65 -17.66 2.35
CA VAL A 216 16.06 -17.39 2.10
C VAL A 216 16.72 -16.70 3.28
N PHE A 217 16.02 -15.76 3.91
CA PHE A 217 16.53 -14.92 4.98
C PHE A 217 15.67 -15.01 6.24
N LYS A 218 16.33 -14.96 7.39
CA LYS A 218 15.71 -14.56 8.65
C LYS A 218 15.83 -13.04 8.79
N VAL A 219 14.73 -12.33 8.94
CA VAL A 219 14.73 -10.86 9.10
C VAL A 219 14.64 -10.49 10.59
N LYS A 220 15.39 -9.48 11.02
CA LYS A 220 15.37 -8.97 12.40
C LYS A 220 15.38 -7.44 12.44
N VAL A 221 14.61 -6.90 13.37
CA VAL A 221 14.58 -5.46 13.67
C VAL A 221 15.73 -5.13 14.62
N GLY A 222 16.33 -3.95 14.46
CA GLY A 222 17.37 -3.47 15.35
C GLY A 222 16.88 -2.99 16.71
N ALA A 223 17.82 -2.52 17.51
CA ALA A 223 17.63 -2.24 18.91
C ALA A 223 16.93 -0.88 19.07
N VAL A 224 16.03 -0.78 20.04
CA VAL A 224 15.27 0.46 20.25
C VAL A 224 15.52 0.91 21.68
N SER A 225 16.10 2.10 21.84
CA SER A 225 16.41 2.66 23.15
C SER A 225 15.16 3.19 23.84
N GLY A 226 14.19 3.71 23.07
CA GLY A 226 13.05 4.46 23.59
C GLY A 226 13.40 5.89 24.04
N CYS A 227 14.66 6.32 23.88
CA CYS A 227 15.13 7.67 24.18
C CYS A 227 16.48 7.98 23.49
N ASP A 228 16.51 7.99 22.16
CA ASP A 228 17.76 8.13 21.39
C ASP A 228 18.52 9.43 21.72
N LYS A 229 17.80 10.48 22.13
CA LYS A 229 18.39 11.77 22.58
C LYS A 229 19.39 11.64 23.74
N ILE A 230 19.26 10.62 24.58
CA ILE A 230 20.20 10.35 25.69
C ILE A 230 21.21 9.30 25.27
N PHE A 231 20.73 8.22 24.65
CA PHE A 231 21.57 7.06 24.38
C PHE A 231 22.54 7.25 23.21
N LYS A 232 22.24 8.11 22.24
CA LYS A 232 23.15 8.46 21.16
C LYS A 232 24.04 9.59 21.62
N ASN A 233 25.32 9.31 21.86
CA ASN A 233 26.24 10.26 22.45
C ASN A 233 27.68 9.97 22.00
N GLU A 234 28.36 10.97 21.43
CA GLU A 234 29.73 10.82 20.90
C GLU A 234 30.80 10.68 22.00
N THR A 235 30.56 11.30 23.16
CA THR A 235 31.51 11.33 24.28
C THR A 235 31.42 10.07 25.13
N TYR A 236 30.19 9.66 25.47
CA TYR A 236 29.94 8.55 26.40
C TYR A 236 29.55 7.23 25.71
N GLY A 237 29.32 7.26 24.39
CA GLY A 237 28.94 6.07 23.64
C GLY A 237 30.10 5.09 23.53
N ASN A 238 29.86 3.85 23.93
CA ASN A 238 30.85 2.78 24.01
C ASN A 238 30.60 1.65 22.98
N LEU A 239 29.49 1.71 22.24
CA LEU A 239 29.17 0.74 21.21
C LEU A 239 28.70 1.46 19.94
N GLU A 240 29.25 1.09 18.80
CA GLU A 240 28.89 1.66 17.51
C GLU A 240 27.71 0.92 16.89
N PHE A 241 26.82 1.66 16.24
CA PHE A 241 25.60 1.14 15.61
C PHE A 241 25.49 1.59 14.15
N VAL A 242 25.03 0.66 13.30
CA VAL A 242 24.44 0.98 12.00
C VAL A 242 23.08 1.64 12.24
N THR A 243 22.87 2.83 11.66
CA THR A 243 21.61 3.57 11.77
C THR A 243 21.16 4.09 10.40
N SER A 244 20.03 4.79 10.36
CA SER A 244 19.42 5.30 9.12
C SER A 244 20.35 6.15 8.25
N ILE A 245 21.42 6.73 8.80
CA ILE A 245 22.38 7.53 8.03
C ILE A 245 23.52 6.70 7.44
N THR A 246 23.85 5.53 8.03
CA THR A 246 25.07 4.78 7.74
C THR A 246 25.22 4.41 6.28
N LYS A 247 24.15 3.99 5.59
CA LYS A 247 24.22 3.71 4.14
C LYS A 247 24.69 4.92 3.33
N ARG A 248 24.24 6.12 3.69
CA ARG A 248 24.57 7.34 2.93
C ARG A 248 25.94 7.90 3.29
N THR A 249 26.29 7.84 4.57
CA THR A 249 27.48 8.56 5.10
C THR A 249 28.64 7.63 5.41
N ASN A 250 28.42 6.32 5.48
CA ASN A 250 29.34 5.33 6.04
C ASN A 250 29.75 5.61 7.50
N VAL A 251 29.01 6.48 8.19
CA VAL A 251 29.25 6.83 9.61
C VAL A 251 28.38 5.94 10.49
N LEU A 252 29.00 5.40 11.54
CA LEU A 252 28.32 4.73 12.65
C LEU A 252 28.01 5.73 13.75
N GLU A 253 26.94 5.46 14.49
CA GLU A 253 26.56 6.32 15.63
C GLU A 253 26.94 5.62 16.92
N LYS A 254 27.59 6.37 17.82
CA LYS A 254 27.98 5.86 19.13
C LYS A 254 26.79 5.88 20.09
N MET A 255 26.54 4.72 20.68
CA MET A 255 25.45 4.50 21.61
C MET A 255 26.01 4.14 22.99
N VAL A 256 25.42 4.69 24.03
CA VAL A 256 25.69 4.33 25.42
C VAL A 256 25.01 3.00 25.71
N PHE A 257 25.79 1.92 25.74
CA PHE A 257 25.31 0.57 25.90
C PHE A 257 26.01 -0.09 27.10
N VAL A 258 25.36 -0.04 28.27
CA VAL A 258 25.98 -0.40 29.55
C VAL A 258 25.17 -1.46 30.30
N ASN A 259 25.87 -2.27 31.09
CA ASN A 259 25.27 -3.27 31.99
C ASN A 259 25.05 -2.73 33.41
N GLU A 260 25.57 -1.54 33.72
CA GLU A 260 25.39 -0.82 34.98
C GLU A 260 25.31 0.70 34.69
N PRO A 261 24.59 1.51 35.50
CA PRO A 261 24.54 2.96 35.33
C PRO A 261 25.93 3.60 35.40
N ASN A 262 26.22 4.51 34.48
CA ASN A 262 27.38 5.41 34.59
C ASN A 262 26.93 6.83 35.00
N ASP A 263 27.89 7.68 35.34
CA ASP A 263 27.65 9.06 35.79
C ASP A 263 26.81 9.88 34.80
N TYR A 264 26.94 9.61 33.50
CA TYR A 264 26.14 10.25 32.47
C TYR A 264 24.67 9.83 32.53
N LEU A 265 24.36 8.53 32.59
CA LEU A 265 22.99 8.06 32.64
C LEU A 265 22.30 8.43 33.97
N LEU A 266 23.04 8.50 35.07
CA LEU A 266 22.50 8.93 36.37
C LEU A 266 21.87 10.32 36.32
N GLN A 267 22.43 11.24 35.53
CA GLN A 267 21.87 12.58 35.30
C GLN A 267 20.52 12.57 34.57
N HIS A 268 20.13 11.43 33.99
CA HIS A 268 18.95 11.27 33.16
C HIS A 268 17.95 10.23 33.69
N LYS A 269 18.14 9.73 34.91
CA LYS A 269 17.36 8.63 35.49
C LYS A 269 15.85 8.83 35.38
N ASP A 270 15.33 10.00 35.76
CA ASP A 270 13.89 10.30 35.70
C ASP A 270 13.33 10.18 34.29
N SER A 271 14.04 10.71 33.29
CA SER A 271 13.64 10.61 31.89
C SER A 271 13.69 9.17 31.38
N LEU A 272 14.69 8.40 31.82
CA LEU A 272 14.90 7.02 31.40
C LEU A 272 13.87 6.06 32.02
N MET A 273 13.43 6.31 33.25
CA MET A 273 12.35 5.56 33.91
C MET A 273 10.99 5.73 33.23
N GLN A 274 10.74 6.88 32.58
CA GLN A 274 9.46 7.18 31.92
C GLN A 274 9.30 6.55 30.53
N ARG A 275 10.33 5.86 30.02
CA ARG A 275 10.29 5.21 28.70
C ARG A 275 9.20 4.14 28.66
N LYS A 276 8.44 4.09 27.56
CA LYS A 276 7.28 3.19 27.39
C LYS A 276 7.57 1.93 26.58
N ILE A 277 8.84 1.66 26.28
CA ILE A 277 9.21 0.55 25.40
C ILE A 277 9.22 -0.82 26.11
N LYS A 278 9.45 -0.82 27.42
CA LYS A 278 9.28 -1.95 28.34
C LYS A 278 9.00 -1.38 29.73
N LYS A 279 8.74 -2.23 30.72
CA LYS A 279 8.64 -1.78 32.12
C LYS A 279 10.03 -1.48 32.66
N PHE A 280 10.21 -0.27 33.19
CA PHE A 280 11.43 0.15 33.87
C PHE A 280 11.20 0.32 35.38
N ASN A 281 12.24 0.04 36.15
CA ASN A 281 12.28 0.14 37.61
C ASN A 281 13.70 0.55 38.05
N GLU A 282 13.90 0.62 39.37
CA GLU A 282 15.17 1.00 39.99
C GLU A 282 16.38 0.16 39.56
N ASN A 283 16.17 -1.07 39.12
CA ASN A 283 17.23 -2.02 38.78
C ASN A 283 17.53 -2.10 37.28
N ASN A 284 16.71 -1.51 36.41
CA ASN A 284 16.88 -1.65 34.96
C ASN A 284 16.65 -0.36 34.15
N TRP A 285 16.41 0.77 34.81
CA TRP A 285 16.13 2.07 34.15
C TRP A 285 17.27 2.52 33.22
N PHE A 286 18.50 2.09 33.46
CA PHE A 286 19.69 2.42 32.67
C PHE A 286 19.85 1.51 31.45
N GLU A 287 19.23 0.33 31.46
CA GLU A 287 19.38 -0.64 30.38
C GLU A 287 18.85 -0.08 29.06
N TRP A 288 19.41 -0.61 27.98
CA TRP A 288 18.80 -0.44 26.68
C TRP A 288 17.37 -0.98 26.69
N GLY A 289 16.49 -0.39 25.87
CA GLY A 289 15.08 -0.77 25.78
C GLY A 289 14.91 -2.19 25.24
N ARG A 290 14.63 -2.30 23.94
CA ARG A 290 14.53 -3.58 23.26
C ARG A 290 15.84 -3.89 22.54
N MET A 291 16.38 -5.08 22.76
CA MET A 291 17.59 -5.56 22.10
C MET A 291 17.36 -5.98 20.65
N HIS A 292 18.38 -5.80 19.83
CA HIS A 292 18.46 -6.38 18.49
C HIS A 292 18.87 -7.86 18.57
N HIS A 293 18.78 -8.57 17.44
CA HIS A 293 19.30 -9.93 17.36
C HIS A 293 20.83 -9.91 17.29
N ILE A 294 21.48 -10.27 18.39
CA ILE A 294 22.93 -10.43 18.49
C ILE A 294 23.31 -11.75 17.82
N SER A 295 24.20 -11.69 16.83
CA SER A 295 24.66 -12.85 16.08
C SER A 295 26.00 -12.54 15.42
N PRO A 296 26.90 -13.52 15.22
CA PRO A 296 28.08 -13.36 14.38
C PRO A 296 27.81 -13.61 12.89
N LYS A 297 26.62 -14.12 12.52
CA LYS A 297 26.28 -14.51 11.14
C LYS A 297 26.37 -13.34 10.14
N LYS A 298 26.73 -13.63 8.90
CA LYS A 298 26.68 -12.66 7.79
C LYS A 298 25.27 -12.09 7.63
N ARG A 299 25.16 -10.81 7.30
CA ARG A 299 23.85 -10.11 7.17
C ARG A 299 23.88 -8.94 6.21
N ILE A 300 22.73 -8.65 5.63
CA ILE A 300 22.47 -7.47 4.80
C ILE A 300 21.57 -6.53 5.60
N TYR A 301 21.82 -5.24 5.54
CA TYR A 301 21.04 -4.20 6.19
C TYR A 301 20.14 -3.48 5.19
N VAL A 302 19.01 -2.98 5.68
CA VAL A 302 18.14 -2.05 4.97
C VAL A 302 17.48 -1.09 5.95
N ASN A 303 17.41 0.18 5.58
CA ASN A 303 16.64 1.16 6.35
C ASN A 303 15.14 0.83 6.25
N THR A 304 14.44 0.85 7.37
CA THR A 304 12.97 0.70 7.42
C THR A 304 12.23 1.72 6.56
N LYS A 305 12.80 2.92 6.39
CA LYS A 305 12.31 3.96 5.49
C LYS A 305 13.48 4.64 4.79
N THR A 306 13.45 4.72 3.46
CA THR A 306 14.55 5.36 2.71
C THR A 306 14.13 5.82 1.32
N ARG A 307 14.85 6.79 0.76
CA ARG A 307 14.74 7.20 -0.66
C ARG A 307 15.96 6.77 -1.48
N GLN A 308 16.88 6.00 -0.88
CA GLN A 308 18.07 5.49 -1.55
C GLN A 308 17.67 4.47 -2.63
N LYS A 309 18.14 4.66 -3.86
CA LYS A 309 17.82 3.80 -5.02
C LYS A 309 18.22 2.34 -4.80
N ASN A 310 19.37 2.12 -4.16
CA ASN A 310 19.88 0.81 -3.75
C ASN A 310 19.78 0.71 -2.22
N PRO A 311 18.61 0.34 -1.67
CA PRO A 311 18.33 0.46 -0.25
C PRO A 311 19.04 -0.61 0.61
N PHE A 312 19.44 -1.73 0.02
CA PHE A 312 20.15 -2.82 0.72
C PHE A 312 21.66 -2.59 0.69
N PHE A 313 22.33 -2.93 1.80
CA PHE A 313 23.76 -2.73 1.95
C PHE A 313 24.39 -3.67 2.97
N ILE A 314 25.72 -3.79 2.93
CA ILE A 314 26.51 -4.59 3.86
C ILE A 314 27.34 -3.64 4.71
N HIS A 315 27.53 -3.99 5.98
CA HIS A 315 28.42 -3.28 6.89
C HIS A 315 29.00 -4.28 7.92
N GLN A 316 30.24 -4.07 8.38
CA GLN A 316 30.92 -4.98 9.31
C GLN A 316 30.43 -4.85 10.76
N CYS A 317 30.04 -3.64 11.17
CA CYS A 317 29.44 -3.41 12.49
C CYS A 317 28.21 -4.33 12.67
N PRO A 318 28.17 -5.15 13.74
CA PRO A 318 27.11 -6.12 13.96
C PRO A 318 25.88 -5.54 14.67
N ASN A 319 26.01 -4.35 15.26
CA ASN A 319 24.95 -3.68 16.01
C ASN A 319 24.19 -2.71 15.10
N TYR A 320 22.87 -2.65 15.28
CA TYR A 320 21.99 -1.84 14.45
C TYR A 320 20.76 -1.41 15.24
N ASP A 321 20.27 -0.22 14.96
CA ASP A 321 19.17 0.40 15.70
C ASP A 321 17.79 0.10 15.09
N GLY A 322 16.74 0.57 15.74
CA GLY A 322 15.36 0.38 15.33
C GLY A 322 14.99 0.94 13.96
N SER A 323 15.85 1.78 13.38
CA SER A 323 15.65 2.29 12.02
C SER A 323 16.10 1.30 10.94
N ILE A 324 16.80 0.22 11.33
CA ILE A 324 17.39 -0.79 10.45
C ILE A 324 16.71 -2.16 10.61
N LEU A 325 16.57 -2.86 9.49
CA LEU A 325 16.33 -4.30 9.43
C LEU A 325 17.62 -5.02 9.00
N ALA A 326 17.92 -6.15 9.62
CA ALA A 326 19.00 -7.06 9.25
C ALA A 326 18.44 -8.36 8.67
N LEU A 327 18.90 -8.74 7.48
CA LEU A 327 18.54 -9.95 6.76
C LEU A 327 19.70 -10.95 6.87
N PHE A 328 19.46 -12.06 7.53
CA PHE A 328 20.44 -13.13 7.74
C PHE A 328 20.14 -14.29 6.79
N PRO A 329 20.95 -14.56 5.74
CA PRO A 329 20.71 -15.71 4.87
C PRO A 329 20.84 -17.01 5.66
N TYR A 330 19.98 -18.00 5.42
CA TYR A 330 20.11 -19.29 6.11
C TYR A 330 21.40 -20.02 5.71
N ASN A 331 21.75 -19.97 4.42
CA ASN A 331 23.02 -20.48 3.91
C ASN A 331 24.11 -19.40 4.03
N GLN A 332 25.05 -19.60 4.95
CA GLN A 332 26.14 -18.65 5.25
C GLN A 332 27.33 -18.74 4.27
N ASN A 333 27.33 -19.74 3.39
CA ASN A 333 28.35 -19.93 2.36
C ASN A 333 28.09 -19.10 1.10
N LEU A 334 26.88 -18.54 0.96
CA LEU A 334 26.54 -17.67 -0.16
C LEU A 334 27.35 -16.37 -0.11
N ASP A 335 27.66 -15.84 -1.30
CA ASP A 335 28.25 -14.52 -1.45
C ASP A 335 27.23 -13.44 -1.02
N LEU A 336 27.56 -12.75 0.06
CA LEU A 336 26.71 -11.73 0.65
C LEU A 336 26.54 -10.52 -0.27
N GLN A 337 27.59 -10.15 -1.02
CA GLN A 337 27.57 -9.00 -1.93
C GLN A 337 26.65 -9.27 -3.11
N ASN A 338 26.79 -10.44 -3.74
CA ASN A 338 25.86 -10.89 -4.79
C ASN A 338 24.39 -10.89 -4.30
N LEU A 339 24.11 -11.45 -3.12
CA LEU A 339 22.76 -11.40 -2.55
C LEU A 339 22.25 -9.97 -2.32
N CYS A 340 23.11 -9.06 -1.87
CA CYS A 340 22.78 -7.65 -1.70
C CYS A 340 22.45 -6.97 -3.04
N ASP A 341 23.24 -7.25 -4.08
CA ASP A 341 23.04 -6.70 -5.42
C ASP A 341 21.76 -7.25 -6.06
N LYS A 342 21.48 -8.54 -5.90
CA LYS A 342 20.20 -9.15 -6.31
C LYS A 342 19.01 -8.53 -5.58
N LEU A 343 19.10 -8.26 -4.27
CA LEU A 343 18.04 -7.55 -3.54
C LEU A 343 17.84 -6.12 -4.06
N ASN A 344 18.91 -5.42 -4.43
CA ASN A 344 18.82 -4.07 -5.00
C ASN A 344 18.31 -4.05 -6.45
N ALA A 345 18.45 -5.16 -7.19
CA ALA A 345 17.91 -5.30 -8.54
C ALA A 345 16.40 -5.59 -8.58
N ILE A 346 15.79 -6.02 -7.46
CA ILE A 346 14.35 -6.27 -7.38
C ILE A 346 13.57 -4.96 -7.55
N ASN A 347 12.54 -5.00 -8.38
CA ASN A 347 11.60 -3.89 -8.50
C ASN A 347 10.64 -3.86 -7.30
N TRP A 348 11.09 -3.28 -6.20
CA TRP A 348 10.30 -3.15 -4.97
C TRP A 348 9.04 -2.28 -5.13
N GLN A 349 8.95 -1.44 -6.18
CA GLN A 349 7.71 -0.72 -6.52
C GLN A 349 6.61 -1.70 -6.91
N GLU A 350 6.91 -2.68 -7.78
CA GLU A 350 5.96 -3.74 -8.21
C GLU A 350 5.46 -4.55 -7.01
N LEU A 351 6.32 -4.79 -6.03
CA LEU A 351 5.98 -5.51 -4.81
C LEU A 351 5.25 -4.63 -3.77
N GLY A 352 4.98 -3.36 -4.09
CA GLY A 352 4.22 -2.44 -3.25
C GLY A 352 4.98 -1.87 -2.04
N PHE A 353 6.32 -1.92 -2.06
CA PHE A 353 7.19 -1.41 -1.00
C PHE A 353 7.60 0.04 -1.19
N VAL A 354 7.27 0.66 -2.32
CA VAL A 354 7.59 2.06 -2.60
C VAL A 354 6.30 2.88 -2.61
N CYS A 355 6.32 4.00 -1.90
CA CYS A 355 5.23 4.98 -1.86
C CYS A 355 5.85 6.37 -2.02
N ASP A 356 5.41 7.14 -3.02
CA ASP A 356 5.96 8.47 -3.33
C ASP A 356 7.50 8.45 -3.49
N GLY A 357 8.07 7.45 -4.16
CA GLY A 357 9.53 7.30 -4.31
C GLY A 357 10.29 7.04 -2.99
N ARG A 358 9.60 6.69 -1.91
CA ARG A 358 10.17 6.26 -0.63
C ARG A 358 9.90 4.79 -0.41
N PHE A 359 10.95 4.01 -0.21
CA PHE A 359 10.87 2.62 0.22
C PHE A 359 10.39 2.55 1.68
N LEU A 360 9.47 1.63 1.96
CA LEU A 360 8.86 1.37 3.25
C LEU A 360 8.97 -0.13 3.57
N PHE A 361 9.96 -0.49 4.38
CA PHE A 361 10.21 -1.86 4.81
C PHE A 361 9.81 -2.05 6.28
N SER A 362 9.06 -3.11 6.54
CA SER A 362 8.82 -3.62 7.90
C SER A 362 9.26 -5.08 7.93
N GLN A 363 9.59 -5.60 9.12
CA GLN A 363 9.98 -7.01 9.26
C GLN A 363 8.93 -7.94 8.62
N ARG A 364 7.66 -7.77 8.99
CA ARG A 364 6.57 -8.62 8.51
C ARG A 364 6.34 -8.49 7.00
N SER A 365 6.35 -7.26 6.46
CA SER A 365 6.16 -7.10 5.01
C SER A 365 7.32 -7.70 4.25
N LEU A 366 8.56 -7.45 4.68
CA LEU A 366 9.76 -7.93 4.01
C LEU A 366 9.89 -9.46 4.09
N GLU A 367 9.60 -10.10 5.22
CA GLU A 367 9.56 -11.57 5.34
C GLU A 367 8.56 -12.21 4.36
N ASN A 368 7.43 -11.55 4.11
CA ASN A 368 6.42 -12.03 3.17
C ASN A 368 6.63 -11.53 1.73
N ALA A 369 7.68 -10.75 1.47
CA ALA A 369 8.03 -10.34 0.12
C ALA A 369 8.34 -11.57 -0.73
N LEU A 370 8.03 -11.49 -2.02
CA LEU A 370 8.36 -12.54 -2.96
C LEU A 370 9.64 -12.14 -3.71
N LEU A 371 10.54 -13.10 -3.84
CA LEU A 371 11.77 -13.00 -4.61
C LEU A 371 11.56 -13.63 -6.00
N PRO A 372 12.29 -13.17 -7.03
CA PRO A 372 12.30 -13.82 -8.34
C PRO A 372 12.62 -15.31 -8.22
N LYS A 373 12.05 -16.14 -9.10
CA LYS A 373 12.22 -17.61 -9.08
C LYS A 373 13.68 -18.06 -9.02
N ASP A 374 14.57 -17.34 -9.71
CA ASP A 374 15.99 -17.66 -9.81
C ASP A 374 16.86 -16.80 -8.87
N PHE A 375 16.29 -16.28 -7.78
CA PHE A 375 17.03 -15.41 -6.86
C PHE A 375 18.32 -16.05 -6.32
N LEU A 376 18.32 -17.35 -6.06
CA LEU A 376 19.51 -18.07 -5.59
C LEU A 376 20.34 -18.72 -6.71
N ASN A 377 19.85 -18.75 -7.94
CA ASN A 377 20.51 -19.39 -9.08
C ASN A 377 21.46 -18.45 -9.83
#